data_AF-A0A6A6YKG7-F1
#
_entry.id   AF-A0A6A6YKG7-F1
#
_cell.length_a   1.000
_cell.length_b   1.000
_cell.length_c   1.000
_cell.angle_alpha   90.00
_cell.angle_beta   90.00
_cell.angle_gamma   90.00
#
_symmetry.space_group_name_H-M   'P 1'
#
loop_
_entity.id
_entity.type
_entity.pdbx_description
1 polymer ?
#
loop_
_entity_poly.entity_id
_entity_poly.type
_entity_poly.pdbx_seq_one_letter_code
_entity_poly.pdbx_strand_id
1 'polypeptide(L)'
;MKPNGARPYLNAEMMGNLCTLMDIIDLHISPAEAQEMTLETMNKLYYVYFKLFCAGQEPYTYPRDGPDGNAPLITREGLRMWLLVRIIMDPDDAHRRLNALLAKKDHLFIDPFTEEEFAYPQIPRCAFPEKPVEELAATFRQIQPRWREERARIMSAARKGRAAASQSSLTSAQNSLAAADLNAARMRAQAIANAQEERRVYTSSSGNFKYSCTPGNF
;
A
#
# COMPACT_ATOMS: atom_id res chain seq x y z
N MET A 1 20.09 33.70 17.03
CA MET A 1 19.30 32.46 16.91
C MET A 1 19.41 31.96 15.48
N LYS A 2 19.72 30.67 15.25
CA LYS A 2 19.55 30.06 13.93
C LYS A 2 18.13 29.49 13.87
N PRO A 3 17.16 30.06 13.13
CA PRO A 3 15.91 29.40 12.89
C PRO A 3 16.07 28.56 11.61
N ASN A 4 16.87 27.51 11.67
CA ASN A 4 16.70 26.41 10.72
C ASN A 4 15.77 25.38 11.36
N GLY A 5 14.59 25.86 11.78
CA GLY A 5 13.48 24.97 12.10
C GLY A 5 13.07 24.29 10.80
N ALA A 6 13.09 22.96 10.77
CA ALA A 6 12.53 22.20 9.67
C ALA A 6 11.15 22.79 9.33
N ARG A 7 10.86 23.08 8.06
CA ARG A 7 9.53 23.58 7.73
C ARG A 7 8.54 22.49 8.17
N PRO A 8 7.45 22.80 8.88
CA PRO A 8 6.48 21.78 9.24
C PRO A 8 5.87 21.22 7.94
N TYR A 9 6.15 19.94 7.67
CA TYR A 9 5.58 19.20 6.54
C TYR A 9 4.67 18.10 7.09
N LEU A 10 3.59 17.78 6.37
CA LEU A 10 2.84 16.56 6.63
C LEU A 10 3.63 15.37 6.05
N ASN A 11 3.96 14.39 6.88
CA ASN A 11 4.51 13.10 6.44
C ASN A 11 3.38 12.21 5.88
N ALA A 12 3.71 11.02 5.35
CA ALA A 12 2.74 10.11 4.74
C ALA A 12 1.58 9.72 5.67
N GLU A 13 1.89 9.43 6.93
CA GLU A 13 0.92 9.08 7.95
C GLU A 13 -0.03 10.24 8.27
N MET A 14 0.52 11.44 8.48
CA MET A 14 -0.24 12.66 8.69
C MET A 14 -1.13 13.00 7.48
N MET A 15 -0.66 12.73 6.27
CA MET A 15 -1.44 12.88 5.04
C MET A 15 -2.62 11.89 4.98
N GLY A 16 -2.38 10.62 5.33
CA GLY A 16 -3.44 9.62 5.44
C GLY A 16 -4.49 10.00 6.49
N ASN A 17 -4.02 10.47 7.65
CA ASN A 17 -4.89 10.97 8.72
C ASN A 17 -5.70 12.17 8.25
N LEU A 18 -5.08 13.20 7.67
CA LEU A 18 -5.79 14.35 7.11
C LEU A 18 -6.85 13.92 6.09
N CYS A 19 -6.49 13.04 5.15
CA CYS A 19 -7.43 12.57 4.14
C CYS A 19 -8.61 11.79 4.71
N THR A 20 -8.37 11.01 5.77
CA THR A 20 -9.41 10.28 6.50
C THR A 20 -10.30 11.24 7.30
N LEU A 21 -9.69 12.20 8.00
CA LEU A 21 -10.37 13.16 8.87
C LEU A 21 -11.28 14.10 8.11
N MET A 22 -10.81 14.56 6.96
CA MET A 22 -11.52 15.48 6.10
C MET A 22 -12.32 14.75 5.00
N ASP A 23 -12.24 13.42 4.96
CA ASP A 23 -12.83 12.55 3.92
C ASP A 23 -12.61 13.15 2.51
N ILE A 24 -11.34 13.54 2.29
CA ILE A 24 -10.85 14.37 1.17
C ILE A 24 -10.92 13.60 -0.12
N ILE A 25 -10.41 12.38 -0.02
CA ILE A 25 -10.53 11.47 -1.12
C ILE A 25 -11.76 10.66 -0.82
N ASP A 26 -12.82 11.13 -1.43
CA ASP A 26 -13.98 10.35 -1.80
C ASP A 26 -13.53 9.27 -2.80
N LEU A 27 -12.56 8.45 -2.36
CA LEU A 27 -12.27 7.21 -3.00
C LEU A 27 -13.53 6.41 -2.65
N HIS A 28 -14.56 6.51 -3.50
CA HIS A 28 -15.61 5.52 -3.59
C HIS A 28 -14.96 4.18 -3.97
N ILE A 29 -14.19 3.66 -3.02
CA ILE A 29 -13.40 2.47 -3.15
C ILE A 29 -14.40 1.40 -2.96
N SER A 30 -14.81 0.85 -4.09
CA SER A 30 -15.49 -0.43 -4.05
C SER A 30 -14.66 -1.37 -3.17
N PRO A 31 -15.30 -2.28 -2.43
CA PRO A 31 -14.57 -3.27 -1.64
C PRO A 31 -13.47 -4.00 -2.44
N ALA A 32 -13.65 -4.18 -3.75
CA ALA A 32 -12.63 -4.70 -4.65
C ALA A 32 -11.40 -3.77 -4.78
N GLU A 33 -11.60 -2.47 -4.97
CA GLU A 33 -10.51 -1.48 -4.98
C GLU A 33 -9.81 -1.40 -3.60
N ALA A 34 -10.53 -1.62 -2.49
CA ALA A 34 -9.95 -1.54 -1.14
C ALA A 34 -8.92 -2.64 -0.93
N GLN A 35 -9.24 -3.84 -1.42
CA GLN A 35 -8.30 -4.94 -1.40
C GLN A 35 -7.05 -4.56 -2.20
N GLU A 36 -7.19 -3.97 -3.38
CA GLU A 36 -6.09 -3.57 -4.27
C GLU A 36 -5.20 -2.43 -3.75
N MET A 37 -5.60 -1.76 -2.68
CA MET A 37 -4.97 -0.53 -2.22
C MET A 37 -3.84 -0.79 -1.22
N THR A 38 -2.61 -0.87 -1.73
CA THR A 38 -1.39 -0.88 -0.91
C THR A 38 -1.07 0.53 -0.40
N LEU A 39 -0.23 0.63 0.63
CA LEU A 39 0.30 1.92 1.12
C LEU A 39 0.96 2.72 0.00
N GLU A 40 1.72 2.05 -0.89
CA GLU A 40 2.35 2.69 -2.05
C GLU A 40 1.32 3.26 -3.04
N THR A 41 0.24 2.52 -3.32
CA THR A 41 -0.84 3.00 -4.20
C THR A 41 -1.56 4.20 -3.55
N MET A 42 -1.83 4.16 -2.24
CA MET A 42 -2.39 5.30 -1.52
C MET A 42 -1.49 6.54 -1.61
N ASN A 43 -0.19 6.39 -1.36
CA ASN A 43 0.77 7.49 -1.44
C ASN A 43 0.81 8.12 -2.84
N LYS A 44 0.74 7.31 -3.90
CA LYS A 44 0.65 7.81 -5.29
C LYS A 44 -0.63 8.59 -5.54
N LEU A 45 -1.76 8.10 -5.02
CA LEU A 45 -3.06 8.79 -5.13
C LEU A 45 -3.03 10.12 -4.39
N TYR A 46 -2.54 10.14 -3.15
CA TYR A 46 -2.33 11.38 -2.38
C TYR A 46 -1.44 12.34 -3.15
N TYR A 47 -0.29 11.87 -3.65
CA TYR A 47 0.67 12.71 -4.38
C TYR A 47 0.03 13.40 -5.57
N VAL A 48 -0.64 12.64 -6.44
CA VAL A 48 -1.27 13.21 -7.64
C VAL A 48 -2.40 14.14 -7.28
N TYR A 49 -3.25 13.76 -6.33
CA TYR A 49 -4.37 14.59 -5.89
C TYR A 49 -3.88 15.95 -5.42
N PHE A 50 -2.94 15.99 -4.47
CA PHE A 50 -2.45 17.26 -3.95
C PHE A 50 -1.61 18.04 -4.97
N LYS A 51 -0.85 17.37 -5.83
CA LYS A 51 -0.14 18.04 -6.95
C LYS A 51 -1.11 18.79 -7.87
N LEU A 52 -2.24 18.18 -8.20
CA LEU A 52 -3.25 18.77 -9.07
C LEU A 52 -4.01 19.91 -8.38
N PHE A 53 -4.40 19.73 -7.12
CA PHE A 53 -5.27 20.69 -6.41
C PHE A 53 -4.52 21.77 -5.61
N CYS A 54 -3.19 21.67 -5.43
CA CYS A 54 -2.35 22.72 -4.80
C CYS A 54 -1.61 23.59 -5.83
N ALA A 55 -2.17 23.76 -7.03
CA ALA A 55 -1.67 24.65 -8.08
C ALA A 55 -0.19 24.45 -8.47
N GLY A 56 0.30 23.19 -8.45
CA GLY A 56 1.65 22.89 -8.89
C GLY A 56 2.77 23.38 -7.97
N GLN A 57 2.46 23.81 -6.74
CA GLN A 57 3.49 23.76 -5.68
C GLN A 57 3.87 22.29 -5.55
N GLU A 58 5.05 21.94 -6.06
CA GLU A 58 5.50 20.56 -6.00
C GLU A 58 5.52 20.14 -4.53
N PRO A 59 4.71 19.16 -4.12
CA PRO A 59 4.95 18.56 -2.82
C PRO A 59 6.37 18.02 -2.88
N TYR A 60 7.23 18.47 -1.97
CA TYR A 60 8.58 17.93 -1.91
C TYR A 60 8.46 16.41 -1.80
N THR A 61 9.18 15.69 -2.64
CA THR A 61 9.33 14.25 -2.45
C THR A 61 10.67 14.05 -1.77
N TYR A 62 10.73 13.23 -0.71
CA TYR A 62 12.02 12.65 -0.36
C TYR A 62 12.57 11.94 -1.61
N PRO A 63 13.90 11.89 -1.80
CA PRO A 63 14.50 11.12 -2.89
C PRO A 63 13.85 9.74 -2.95
N ARG A 64 13.56 9.31 -4.19
CA ARG A 64 12.77 8.16 -4.67
C ARG A 64 12.99 6.80 -3.97
N ASP A 65 13.95 6.72 -3.05
CA ASP A 65 14.56 5.49 -2.54
C ASP A 65 14.50 5.37 -1.00
N GLY A 66 13.75 6.24 -0.31
CA GLY A 66 13.49 6.13 1.14
C GLY A 66 12.36 5.15 1.49
N PRO A 67 12.38 4.52 2.69
CA PRO A 67 11.40 3.52 3.13
C PRO A 67 9.93 4.00 3.15
N ASP A 68 9.70 5.32 3.11
CA ASP A 68 8.38 5.95 3.22
C ASP A 68 7.71 6.24 1.86
N GLY A 69 8.31 5.81 0.75
CA GLY A 69 7.66 5.67 -0.56
C GLY A 69 6.83 6.87 -1.05
N ASN A 70 7.44 7.83 -1.74
CA ASN A 70 6.80 8.83 -2.62
C ASN A 70 5.60 9.63 -2.05
N ALA A 71 5.36 9.65 -0.73
CA ALA A 71 4.28 10.44 -0.16
C ALA A 71 4.51 11.95 -0.38
N PRO A 72 3.47 12.74 -0.68
CA PRO A 72 3.62 14.17 -0.86
C PRO A 72 3.97 14.84 0.47
N LEU A 73 5.08 15.57 0.54
CA LEU A 73 5.30 16.52 1.62
C LEU A 73 4.49 17.78 1.32
N ILE A 74 3.42 17.99 2.08
CA ILE A 74 2.62 19.20 1.98
C ILE A 74 3.11 20.19 3.01
N THR A 75 3.54 21.35 2.53
CA THR A 75 3.86 22.51 3.36
C THR A 75 2.58 23.12 3.94
N ARG A 76 2.72 23.95 4.98
CA ARG A 76 1.61 24.74 5.53
C ARG A 76 0.88 25.53 4.43
N GLU A 77 1.61 26.09 3.47
CA GLU A 77 1.06 26.82 2.33
C GLU A 77 0.27 25.91 1.39
N GLY A 78 0.77 24.72 1.08
CA GLY A 78 0.07 23.73 0.26
C GLY A 78 -1.24 23.29 0.91
N LEU A 79 -1.23 23.02 2.22
CA LEU A 79 -2.42 22.67 2.98
C LEU A 79 -3.44 23.81 2.99
N ARG A 80 -2.99 25.05 3.22
CA ARG A 80 -3.83 26.25 3.16
C ARG A 80 -4.48 26.40 1.79
N MET A 81 -3.70 26.25 0.72
CA MET A 81 -4.23 26.33 -0.64
C MET A 81 -5.27 25.25 -0.89
N TRP A 82 -4.99 24.01 -0.50
CA TRP A 82 -5.96 22.92 -0.64
C TRP A 82 -7.27 23.21 0.12
N LEU A 83 -7.20 23.67 1.38
CA LEU A 83 -8.37 24.05 2.16
C LEU A 83 -9.17 25.16 1.47
N LEU A 84 -8.48 26.19 0.98
CA LEU A 84 -9.09 27.30 0.26
C LEU A 84 -9.85 26.80 -0.98
N VAL A 85 -9.26 25.89 -1.75
CA VAL A 85 -9.93 25.29 -2.92
C VAL A 85 -11.24 24.60 -2.52
N ARG A 86 -11.24 23.81 -1.45
CA ARG A 86 -12.46 23.15 -0.96
C ARG A 86 -13.53 24.16 -0.54
N ILE A 87 -13.14 25.17 0.23
CA ILE A 87 -14.05 26.24 0.69
C ILE A 87 -14.67 27.00 -0.48
N ILE A 88 -13.90 27.23 -1.54
CA ILE A 88 -14.33 27.98 -2.73
C ILE A 88 -15.24 27.13 -3.63
N MET A 89 -14.95 25.85 -3.80
CA MET A 89 -15.70 24.95 -4.67
C MET A 89 -17.01 24.47 -4.05
N ASP A 90 -16.98 24.14 -2.77
CA ASP A 90 -18.11 23.58 -2.03
C ASP A 90 -18.10 24.10 -0.58
N PRO A 91 -18.54 25.34 -0.36
CA PRO A 91 -18.44 26.00 0.95
C PRO A 91 -19.23 25.28 2.03
N ASP A 92 -20.39 24.71 1.69
CA ASP A 92 -21.26 24.02 2.64
C ASP A 92 -20.66 22.67 3.06
N ASP A 93 -20.15 21.87 2.12
CA ASP A 93 -19.45 20.62 2.44
C ASP A 93 -18.18 20.88 3.25
N ALA A 94 -17.39 21.88 2.89
CA ALA A 94 -16.18 22.25 3.63
C ALA A 94 -16.51 22.71 5.06
N HIS A 95 -17.55 23.53 5.23
CA HIS A 95 -18.03 23.97 6.55
C HIS A 95 -18.46 22.79 7.43
N ARG A 96 -19.26 21.88 6.87
CA ARG A 96 -19.71 20.66 7.54
C ARG A 96 -18.53 19.79 7.99
N ARG A 97 -17.57 19.53 7.09
CA ARG A 97 -16.41 18.66 7.36
C ARG A 97 -15.47 19.26 8.41
N LEU A 98 -15.17 20.55 8.32
CA LEU A 98 -14.30 21.23 9.29
C LEU A 98 -14.94 21.26 10.69
N ASN A 99 -16.25 21.54 10.79
CA ASN A 99 -16.93 21.49 12.07
C ASN A 99 -17.06 20.07 12.64
N ALA A 100 -17.25 19.06 11.78
CA ALA A 100 -17.22 17.66 12.21
C ALA A 100 -15.85 17.28 12.78
N LEU A 101 -14.77 17.80 12.19
CA LEU A 101 -13.41 17.61 12.68
C LEU A 101 -13.18 18.33 14.02
N LEU A 102 -13.61 19.58 14.16
CA LEU A 102 -13.51 20.35 15.42
C LEU A 102 -14.31 19.73 16.57
N ALA A 103 -15.41 19.02 16.26
CA ALA A 103 -16.22 18.34 17.27
C ALA A 103 -15.57 17.06 17.84
N LYS A 104 -14.46 16.59 17.26
CA LYS A 104 -13.78 15.36 17.70
C LYS A 104 -12.96 15.60 18.97
N LYS A 105 -13.33 14.93 20.06
CA LYS A 105 -12.70 15.08 21.39
C LYS A 105 -11.30 14.48 21.53
N ASP A 106 -10.91 13.62 20.60
CA ASP A 106 -9.59 12.99 20.53
C ASP A 106 -8.57 13.82 19.74
N HIS A 107 -8.97 15.00 19.24
CA HIS A 107 -8.11 15.91 18.48
C HIS A 107 -7.89 17.21 19.27
N LEU A 108 -6.63 17.63 19.36
CA LEU A 108 -6.24 18.91 19.92
C LEU A 108 -5.96 19.91 18.80
N PHE A 109 -6.70 21.00 18.77
CA PHE A 109 -6.49 22.10 17.83
C PHE A 109 -5.75 23.21 18.57
N ILE A 110 -4.61 23.66 18.04
CA ILE A 110 -3.81 24.74 18.62
C ILE A 110 -3.91 25.97 17.74
N ASP A 111 -4.21 27.12 18.35
CA ASP A 111 -4.14 28.40 17.67
C ASP A 111 -2.65 28.77 17.44
N PRO A 112 -2.21 28.96 16.19
CA PRO A 112 -0.82 29.24 15.90
C PRO A 112 -0.34 30.63 16.36
N PHE A 113 -1.24 31.52 16.78
CA PHE A 113 -0.89 32.86 17.26
C PHE A 113 -0.77 32.93 18.78
N THR A 114 -1.56 32.16 19.51
CA THR A 114 -1.54 32.12 20.98
C THR A 114 -0.83 30.90 21.55
N GLU A 115 -0.63 29.85 20.73
CA GLU A 115 -0.17 28.53 21.16
C GLU A 115 -1.11 27.84 22.18
N GLU A 116 -2.34 28.36 22.32
CA GLU A 116 -3.38 27.80 23.20
C GLU A 116 -4.34 26.88 22.43
N GLU A 117 -5.11 26.09 23.17
CA GLU A 117 -6.20 25.30 22.60
C GLU A 117 -7.20 26.23 21.89
N PHE A 118 -7.59 25.85 20.68
CA PHE A 118 -8.51 26.61 19.85
C PHE A 118 -9.86 26.72 20.56
N ALA A 119 -10.15 27.90 21.11
CA ALA A 119 -11.26 28.13 22.02
C ALA A 119 -12.65 28.05 21.37
N TYR A 120 -12.73 27.99 20.04
CA TYR A 120 -13.99 28.02 19.32
C TYR A 120 -14.43 26.61 18.92
N PRO A 121 -15.54 26.09 19.48
CA PRO A 121 -16.00 24.72 19.20
C PRO A 121 -16.57 24.55 17.79
N GLN A 122 -16.83 25.66 17.08
CA GLN A 122 -17.39 25.65 15.73
C GLN A 122 -16.97 26.90 14.95
N ILE A 123 -16.86 26.76 13.64
CA ILE A 123 -16.67 27.86 12.69
C ILE A 123 -18.06 28.30 12.21
N PRO A 124 -18.44 29.59 12.32
CA PRO A 124 -19.74 30.06 11.86
C PRO A 124 -19.84 30.02 10.32
N ARG A 125 -21.05 29.80 9.80
CA ARG A 125 -21.28 29.69 8.35
C ARG A 125 -20.89 30.95 7.57
N CYS A 126 -20.97 32.12 8.21
CA CYS A 126 -20.58 33.40 7.61
C CYS A 126 -19.06 33.52 7.34
N ALA A 127 -18.23 32.63 7.89
CA ALA A 127 -16.80 32.57 7.57
C ALA A 127 -16.51 31.97 6.18
N PHE A 128 -17.54 31.42 5.51
CA PHE A 128 -17.44 30.76 4.21
C PHE A 128 -18.25 31.56 3.18
N PRO A 129 -17.88 31.53 1.89
CA PRO A 129 -18.68 32.10 0.81
C PRO A 129 -20.13 31.57 0.84
N GLU A 130 -21.13 32.42 0.60
CA GLU A 130 -22.54 31.99 0.54
C GLU A 130 -22.80 30.99 -0.59
N LYS A 131 -22.03 31.10 -1.68
CA LYS A 131 -22.09 30.24 -2.86
C LYS A 131 -20.68 29.96 -3.38
N PRO A 132 -20.49 28.90 -4.19
CA PRO A 132 -19.23 28.66 -4.88
C PRO A 132 -18.77 29.90 -5.67
N VAL A 133 -17.47 30.19 -5.65
CA VAL A 133 -16.91 31.26 -6.46
C VAL A 133 -16.68 30.72 -7.87
N GLU A 134 -17.65 30.95 -8.76
CA GLU A 134 -17.74 30.27 -10.06
C GLU A 134 -16.48 30.36 -10.93
N GLU A 135 -15.78 31.49 -10.96
CA GLU A 135 -14.55 31.68 -11.76
C GLU A 135 -13.43 30.72 -11.33
N LEU A 136 -13.22 30.62 -10.01
CA LEU A 136 -12.22 29.72 -9.43
C LEU A 136 -12.72 28.27 -9.47
N ALA A 137 -13.99 28.04 -9.17
CA ALA A 137 -14.60 26.72 -9.26
C ALA A 137 -14.51 26.15 -10.69
N ALA A 138 -14.70 26.95 -11.73
CA ALA A 138 -14.53 26.55 -13.12
C ALA A 138 -13.10 26.09 -13.42
N THR A 139 -12.09 26.80 -12.90
CA THR A 139 -10.68 26.42 -13.02
C THR A 139 -10.43 25.04 -12.40
N PHE A 140 -10.97 24.77 -11.21
CA PHE A 140 -10.81 23.47 -10.55
C PHE A 140 -11.68 22.35 -11.14
N ARG A 141 -12.85 22.68 -11.70
CA ARG A 141 -13.67 21.73 -12.48
C ARG A 141 -12.91 21.21 -13.71
N GLN A 142 -12.00 21.99 -14.29
CA GLN A 142 -11.12 21.52 -15.38
C GLN A 142 -10.02 20.56 -14.90
N ILE A 143 -9.64 20.62 -13.61
CA ILE A 143 -8.66 19.72 -13.00
C ILE A 143 -9.28 18.35 -12.65
N GLN A 144 -10.57 18.32 -12.34
CA GLN A 144 -11.28 17.08 -11.97
C GLN A 144 -11.16 15.93 -12.99
N PRO A 145 -11.36 16.15 -14.32
CA PRO A 145 -11.17 15.10 -15.32
C PRO A 145 -9.75 14.51 -15.29
N ARG A 146 -8.72 15.37 -15.21
CA ARG A 146 -7.32 14.93 -15.11
C ARG A 146 -7.07 14.08 -13.86
N TRP A 147 -7.67 14.47 -12.72
CA TRP A 147 -7.61 13.66 -11.51
C TRP A 147 -8.24 12.27 -11.72
N ARG A 148 -9.43 12.19 -12.34
CA ARG A 148 -10.11 10.91 -12.59
C ARG A 148 -9.28 10.00 -13.51
N GLU A 149 -8.69 10.57 -14.56
CA GLU A 149 -7.80 9.84 -15.48
C GLU A 149 -6.56 9.29 -14.78
N GLU A 150 -5.85 10.13 -14.02
CA GLU A 150 -4.65 9.70 -13.30
C GLU A 150 -4.96 8.67 -12.20
N ARG A 151 -6.08 8.84 -11.47
CA ARG A 151 -6.57 7.84 -10.52
C ARG A 151 -6.78 6.50 -11.22
N ALA A 152 -7.49 6.48 -12.35
CA ALA A 152 -7.74 5.26 -13.11
C ALA A 152 -6.44 4.59 -13.58
N ARG A 153 -5.46 5.40 -14.02
CA ARG A 153 -4.13 4.92 -14.42
C ARG A 153 -3.38 4.27 -13.26
N ILE A 154 -3.34 4.91 -12.10
CA ILE A 154 -2.69 4.38 -10.89
C ILE A 154 -3.33 3.07 -10.44
N MET A 155 -4.67 3.03 -10.37
CA MET A 155 -5.41 1.83 -9.96
C MET A 155 -5.20 0.67 -10.95
N SER A 156 -5.24 0.94 -12.26
CA SER A 156 -4.98 -0.07 -13.30
C SER A 156 -3.55 -0.64 -13.20
N ALA A 157 -2.56 0.19 -12.93
CA ALA A 157 -1.19 -0.26 -12.71
C ALA A 157 -1.06 -1.15 -11.46
N ALA A 158 -1.72 -0.78 -10.36
CA ALA A 158 -1.75 -1.58 -9.13
C ALA A 158 -2.34 -2.98 -9.37
N ARG A 159 -3.46 -3.05 -10.11
CA ARG A 159 -4.09 -4.33 -10.50
C ARG A 159 -3.15 -5.22 -11.30
N LYS A 160 -2.50 -4.67 -12.33
CA LYS A 160 -1.56 -5.41 -13.19
C LYS A 160 -0.35 -5.92 -12.39
N GLY A 161 0.22 -5.09 -11.52
CA GLY A 161 1.34 -5.47 -10.67
C GLY A 161 1.01 -6.65 -9.75
N ARG A 162 -0.18 -6.65 -9.14
CA ARG A 162 -0.64 -7.78 -8.31
C ARG A 162 -0.95 -9.04 -9.11
N ALA A 163 -1.59 -8.92 -10.27
CA ALA A 163 -1.81 -10.06 -11.14
C ALA A 163 -0.47 -10.74 -11.51
N ALA A 164 0.53 -9.95 -11.88
CA ALA A 164 1.87 -10.46 -12.17
C ALA A 164 2.55 -11.11 -10.96
N ALA A 165 2.47 -10.49 -9.77
CA ALA A 165 3.01 -11.06 -8.53
C ALA A 165 2.34 -12.40 -8.16
N SER A 166 1.02 -12.50 -8.34
CA SER A 166 0.27 -13.73 -8.09
C SER A 166 0.58 -14.86 -9.09
N GLN A 167 0.80 -14.52 -10.36
CA GLN A 167 1.25 -15.49 -11.36
C GLN A 167 2.67 -15.97 -11.08
N SER A 168 3.56 -15.07 -10.66
CA SER A 168 4.93 -15.40 -10.28
C SER A 168 4.98 -16.34 -9.07
N SER A 169 4.15 -16.10 -8.03
CA SER A 169 4.09 -16.96 -6.86
C SER A 169 3.47 -18.33 -7.15
N LEU A 170 2.47 -18.40 -8.03
CA LEU A 170 1.92 -19.68 -8.51
C LEU A 170 2.97 -20.47 -9.29
N THR A 171 3.73 -19.79 -10.15
CA THR A 171 4.80 -20.42 -10.95
C THR A 171 5.93 -20.93 -10.06
N SER A 172 6.34 -20.18 -9.04
CA SER A 172 7.38 -20.62 -8.09
C SER A 172 6.92 -21.80 -7.23
N ALA A 173 5.65 -21.82 -6.80
CA ALA A 173 5.07 -22.94 -6.09
C ALA A 173 5.00 -24.20 -6.96
N GLN A 174 4.58 -24.07 -8.22
CA GLN A 174 4.55 -25.17 -9.19
C GLN A 174 5.95 -25.75 -9.46
N ASN A 175 6.95 -24.88 -9.64
CA ASN A 175 8.33 -25.31 -9.85
C ASN A 175 8.90 -26.04 -8.62
N SER A 176 8.53 -25.60 -7.41
CA SER A 176 8.95 -26.24 -6.16
C SER A 176 8.31 -27.63 -6.00
N LEU A 177 7.04 -27.77 -6.37
CA LEU A 177 6.33 -29.06 -6.35
C LEU A 177 6.95 -30.04 -7.35
N ALA A 178 7.20 -29.58 -8.59
CA ALA A 178 7.85 -30.39 -9.62
C ALA A 178 9.26 -30.84 -9.22
N ALA A 179 10.03 -29.97 -8.54
CA ALA A 179 11.34 -30.33 -8.01
C ALA A 179 11.26 -31.38 -6.90
N ALA A 180 10.26 -31.27 -6.01
CA ALA A 180 10.02 -32.25 -4.96
C ALA A 180 9.65 -33.63 -5.53
N ASP A 181 8.77 -33.67 -6.53
CA ASP A 181 8.36 -34.90 -7.22
C ASP A 181 9.54 -35.57 -7.95
N LEU A 182 10.38 -34.77 -8.62
CA LEU A 182 11.59 -35.28 -9.28
C LEU A 182 12.57 -35.89 -8.26
N ASN A 183 12.73 -35.24 -7.10
CA ASN A 183 13.61 -35.74 -6.06
C ASN A 183 13.07 -37.02 -5.42
N ALA A 184 11.75 -37.11 -5.20
CA ALA A 184 11.09 -38.33 -4.73
C ALA A 184 11.24 -39.48 -5.73
N ALA A 185 11.13 -39.21 -7.04
CA ALA A 185 11.36 -40.21 -8.08
C ALA A 185 12.82 -40.71 -8.09
N ARG A 186 13.80 -39.82 -7.93
CA ARG A 186 15.22 -40.19 -7.80
C ARG A 186 15.48 -41.06 -6.58
N MET A 187 14.92 -40.71 -5.43
CA MET A 187 15.06 -41.51 -4.20
C MET A 187 14.47 -42.91 -4.36
N ARG A 188 13.31 -43.04 -5.02
CA ARG A 188 12.71 -44.36 -5.34
C ARG A 188 13.60 -45.17 -6.27
N ALA A 189 14.14 -44.56 -7.33
CA ALA A 189 15.03 -45.23 -8.26
C ALA A 189 16.31 -45.72 -7.56
N GLN A 190 16.90 -44.90 -6.68
CA GLN A 190 18.06 -45.29 -5.90
C GLN A 190 17.76 -46.44 -4.93
N ALA A 191 16.61 -46.41 -4.26
CA ALA A 191 16.18 -47.49 -3.38
C ALA A 191 15.99 -48.81 -4.12
N ILE A 192 15.40 -48.77 -5.33
CA ILE A 192 15.25 -49.95 -6.20
C ILE A 192 16.63 -50.49 -6.63
N ALA A 193 17.55 -49.61 -7.04
CA ALA A 193 18.90 -50.00 -7.43
C ALA A 193 19.67 -50.66 -6.27
N ASN A 194 19.60 -50.08 -5.07
CA ASN A 194 20.23 -50.64 -3.88
C ASN A 194 19.64 -52.02 -3.53
N ALA A 195 18.31 -52.17 -3.57
CA ALA A 195 17.65 -53.45 -3.30
C ALA A 195 18.00 -54.54 -4.34
N GLN A 196 18.24 -54.16 -5.60
CA GLN A 196 18.72 -55.09 -6.62
C GLN A 196 20.15 -55.54 -6.36
N GLU A 197 21.03 -54.63 -5.93
CA GLU A 197 22.41 -54.96 -5.57
C GLU A 197 22.48 -55.86 -4.34
N GLU A 198 21.69 -55.59 -3.30
CA GLU A 198 21.57 -56.47 -2.12
C GLU A 198 21.11 -57.88 -2.49
N ARG A 199 20.12 -58.01 -3.38
CA ARG A 199 19.69 -59.33 -3.90
C ARG A 199 20.82 -60.04 -4.64
N ARG A 200 21.61 -59.31 -5.44
CA ARG A 200 22.74 -59.88 -6.18
C ARG A 200 23.80 -60.42 -5.24
N VAL A 201 24.16 -59.67 -4.20
CA VAL A 201 25.11 -60.08 -3.15
C VAL A 201 24.60 -61.29 -2.36
N TYR A 202 23.30 -61.36 -2.08
CA TYR A 202 22.71 -62.51 -1.39
C TYR A 202 22.75 -63.78 -2.26
N THR A 203 22.42 -63.67 -3.56
CA THR A 203 22.46 -64.83 -4.47
C THR A 203 23.88 -65.34 -4.75
N SER A 204 24.91 -64.48 -4.69
CA SER A 204 26.32 -64.90 -4.87
C SER A 204 26.94 -65.53 -3.62
N SER A 205 26.40 -65.27 -2.43
CA SER A 205 26.87 -65.82 -1.15
C SER A 205 26.17 -67.12 -0.74
N SER A 206 25.00 -67.43 -1.29
CA SER A 206 24.30 -68.71 -1.07
C SER A 206 24.86 -69.92 -1.86
N GLY A 207 25.93 -69.74 -2.65
CA GLY A 207 26.48 -70.76 -3.53
C GLY A 207 27.39 -71.83 -2.90
N ASN A 208 27.59 -71.87 -1.57
CA ASN A 208 28.58 -72.77 -0.98
C ASN A 208 28.27 -73.31 0.43
N PHE A 209 27.01 -73.61 0.75
CA PHE A 209 26.72 -74.46 1.92
C PHE A 209 26.68 -75.94 1.51
N LYS A 210 27.86 -76.58 1.45
CA LYS A 210 27.97 -78.05 1.49
C LYS A 210 27.62 -78.51 2.90
N TYR A 211 26.40 -79.00 3.09
CA TYR A 211 26.06 -79.80 4.27
C TYR A 211 26.77 -81.15 4.16
N SER A 212 27.88 -81.34 4.87
CA SER A 212 28.47 -82.66 5.07
C SER A 212 27.68 -83.41 6.14
N CYS A 213 26.69 -84.19 5.73
CA CYS A 213 26.11 -85.23 6.58
C CYS A 213 27.15 -86.34 6.75
N THR A 214 27.66 -86.49 7.96
CA THR A 214 28.47 -87.64 8.37
C THR A 214 27.52 -88.79 8.74
N PRO A 215 27.61 -89.98 8.12
CA PRO A 215 26.81 -91.12 8.55
C PRO A 215 27.37 -91.70 9.84
N GLY A 216 26.54 -91.77 10.88
CA GLY A 216 26.83 -92.51 12.11
C GLY A 216 26.74 -94.02 11.85
N ASN A 217 27.74 -94.74 12.34
CA ASN A 217 27.89 -96.19 12.28
C ASN A 217 26.72 -96.93 12.94
N PHE A 218 26.19 -97.93 12.23
CA PHE A 218 25.66 -99.17 12.81
C PHE A 218 26.70 -100.27 12.60
#